data_AF-A0AAU2Q2Z2-F1
#
_entry.id   AF-A0AAU2Q2Z2-F1
#
_cell.length_a   1.000
_cell.length_b   1.000
_cell.length_c   1.000
_cell.angle_alpha   90.00
_cell.angle_beta   90.00
_cell.angle_gamma   90.00
#
_symmetry.space_group_name_H-M   'P 1'
#
loop_
_entity.id
_entity.type
_entity.pdbx_description
1 polymer ?
#
loop_
_entity_poly.entity_id
_entity_poly.type
_entity_poly.pdbx_seq_one_letter_code
_entity_poly.pdbx_strand_id
1 'polypeptide(L)'
;MTFDEEWAAAKQSTATTGGSSYDLVVTQDDLGAVGHEAFVIHRELRKKSDIAGTGASGRAAAECSARNLAMGSELSVTLSTWDSQVKTVLQMYAHISNHLDYSKKSHANNDEAIAASMRHRDGSAMSASEIQRYVK
;
A
#
# COMPACT_ATOMS: atom_id res chain seq x y z
N MET A 1 3.56 -7.96 23.81
CA MET A 1 4.08 -7.00 22.82
C MET A 1 3.00 -6.79 21.80
N THR A 2 2.47 -5.57 21.72
CA THR A 2 1.40 -5.20 20.78
C THR A 2 2.01 -4.66 19.49
N PHE A 3 1.25 -4.71 18.39
CA PHE A 3 1.67 -4.20 17.09
C PHE A 3 2.14 -2.73 17.15
N ASP A 4 1.49 -1.91 17.98
CA ASP A 4 1.87 -0.51 18.18
C ASP A 4 3.25 -0.35 18.85
N GLU A 5 3.62 -1.27 19.75
CA GLU A 5 4.95 -1.27 20.39
C GLU A 5 6.05 -1.66 19.41
N GLU A 6 5.81 -2.66 18.56
CA GLU A 6 6.75 -3.04 17.49
C GLU A 6 6.91 -1.93 16.45
N TRP A 7 5.81 -1.26 16.08
CA TRP A 7 5.84 -0.17 15.12
C TRP A 7 6.51 1.09 15.67
N ALA A 8 6.34 1.38 16.96
CA ALA A 8 7.07 2.45 17.63
C ALA A 8 8.58 2.16 17.71
N ALA A 9 8.96 0.91 18.04
CA ALA A 9 10.36 0.48 18.09
C ALA A 9 11.03 0.50 16.71
N ALA A 10 10.30 0.13 15.65
CA ALA A 10 10.78 0.23 14.26
C ALA A 10 11.05 1.69 13.85
N LYS A 11 10.20 2.65 14.26
CA LYS A 11 10.46 4.08 14.01
C LYS A 11 11.65 4.61 14.81
N GLN A 12 11.81 4.18 16.05
CA GLN A 12 12.91 4.64 16.92
C GLN A 12 14.28 4.11 16.48
N SER A 13 14.33 2.87 15.96
CA SER A 13 15.54 2.30 15.38
C SER A 13 15.98 3.04 14.11
N THR A 14 15.04 3.54 13.30
CA THR A 14 15.38 4.40 12.14
C THR A 14 15.86 5.80 12.53
N ALA A 15 15.49 6.30 13.72
CA ALA A 15 15.87 7.65 14.17
C ALA A 15 17.25 7.70 14.88
N THR A 16 17.80 6.57 15.32
CA THR A 16 18.98 6.53 16.21
C THR A 16 20.27 6.08 15.52
N THR A 17 20.23 5.68 14.24
CA THR A 17 21.44 5.30 13.49
C THR A 17 21.82 6.38 12.47
N GLY A 18 22.31 7.51 12.99
CA GLY A 18 23.13 8.41 12.18
C GLY A 18 24.45 7.72 11.85
N GLY A 19 24.66 7.34 10.58
CA GLY A 19 25.97 6.89 10.09
C GLY A 19 26.09 5.44 9.64
N SER A 20 25.11 4.91 8.91
CA SER A 20 25.38 3.81 7.96
C SER A 20 24.77 4.16 6.60
N SER A 21 25.61 4.14 5.57
CA SER A 21 25.32 4.46 4.17
C SER A 21 24.41 3.40 3.54
N TYR A 22 23.20 3.23 4.08
CA TYR A 22 22.11 2.71 3.27
C TYR A 22 21.58 3.92 2.51
N ASP A 23 22.09 4.11 1.31
CA ASP A 23 21.56 5.07 0.35
C ASP A 23 20.16 4.58 -0.01
N LEU A 24 19.16 4.97 0.78
CA LEU A 24 17.75 4.66 0.53
C LEU A 24 17.25 5.54 -0.62
N VAL A 25 17.89 5.40 -1.78
CA VAL A 25 17.46 5.99 -3.04
C VAL A 25 16.43 5.05 -3.63
N VAL A 26 15.22 5.58 -3.80
CA VAL A 26 14.11 4.90 -4.43
C VAL A 26 13.73 5.69 -5.67
N THR A 27 13.57 5.00 -6.78
CA THR A 27 13.13 5.62 -8.05
C THR A 27 11.62 5.53 -8.22
N GLN A 28 11.07 6.33 -9.15
CA GLN A 28 9.66 6.24 -9.53
C GLN A 28 9.27 4.86 -10.07
N ASP A 29 10.21 4.16 -10.72
CA ASP A 29 9.97 2.82 -11.22
C ASP A 29 9.92 1.79 -10.08
N ASP A 30 10.77 1.93 -9.06
CA ASP A 30 10.72 1.08 -7.86
C ASP A 30 9.38 1.24 -7.14
N LEU A 31 8.91 2.47 -6.94
CA LEU A 31 7.60 2.73 -6.34
C LEU A 31 6.44 2.22 -7.22
N GLY A 32 6.59 2.34 -8.54
CA GLY A 32 5.64 1.76 -9.49
C GLY A 32 5.54 0.24 -9.38
N ALA A 33 6.68 -0.44 -9.23
CA ALA A 33 6.74 -1.88 -9.04
C ALA A 33 6.08 -2.31 -7.72
N VAL A 34 6.33 -1.60 -6.61
CA VAL A 34 5.67 -1.85 -5.32
C VAL A 34 4.15 -1.66 -5.43
N GLY A 35 3.70 -0.57 -6.07
CA GLY A 35 2.28 -0.32 -6.29
C GLY A 35 1.60 -1.41 -7.14
N HIS A 36 2.31 -1.93 -8.15
CA HIS A 36 1.84 -3.05 -8.97
C HIS A 36 1.76 -4.35 -8.16
N GLU A 37 2.78 -4.67 -7.37
CA GLU A 37 2.77 -5.89 -6.55
C GLU A 37 1.63 -5.84 -5.52
N ALA A 38 1.40 -4.70 -4.88
CA ALA A 38 0.26 -4.51 -3.98
C ALA A 38 -1.09 -4.76 -4.69
N PHE A 39 -1.23 -4.33 -5.96
CA PHE A 39 -2.41 -4.61 -6.77
C PHE A 39 -2.58 -6.11 -7.07
N VAL A 40 -1.50 -6.80 -7.43
CA VAL A 40 -1.51 -8.24 -7.69
C VAL A 40 -1.91 -9.00 -6.43
N ILE A 41 -1.30 -8.70 -5.28
CA ILE A 41 -1.63 -9.32 -4.00
C ILE A 41 -3.10 -9.06 -3.63
N HIS A 42 -3.60 -7.83 -3.79
CA HIS A 42 -5.01 -7.52 -3.56
C HIS A 42 -5.93 -8.43 -4.40
N ARG A 43 -5.63 -8.61 -5.69
CA ARG A 43 -6.45 -9.45 -6.59
C ARG A 43 -6.42 -10.92 -6.19
N GLU A 44 -5.23 -11.46 -5.93
CA GLU A 44 -5.07 -12.87 -5.57
C GLU A 44 -5.66 -13.18 -4.19
N LEU A 45 -5.45 -12.30 -3.22
CA LEU A 45 -6.03 -12.44 -1.88
C LEU A 45 -7.55 -12.43 -1.96
N ARG A 46 -8.15 -11.48 -2.69
CA ARG A 46 -9.61 -11.40 -2.87
C ARG A 46 -10.17 -12.69 -3.47
N LYS A 47 -9.50 -13.23 -4.50
CA LYS A 47 -9.92 -14.47 -5.15
C LYS A 47 -9.83 -15.67 -4.21
N LYS A 48 -8.75 -15.78 -3.44
CA LYS A 48 -8.53 -16.90 -2.50
C LYS A 48 -9.42 -16.83 -1.27
N SER A 49 -9.68 -15.62 -0.74
CA SER A 49 -10.52 -15.44 0.45
C SER A 49 -11.98 -15.78 0.18
N ASP A 50 -12.47 -15.49 -1.03
CA ASP A 50 -13.84 -15.82 -1.45
C ASP A 50 -14.06 -17.35 -1.55
N ILE A 51 -13.03 -18.09 -1.97
CA ILE A 51 -13.07 -19.56 -2.09
C ILE A 51 -12.98 -20.25 -0.73
N ALA A 52 -12.25 -19.68 0.23
CA ALA A 52 -12.01 -20.29 1.54
C ALA A 52 -13.04 -19.89 2.62
N GLY A 53 -13.77 -18.80 2.43
CA GLY A 53 -14.26 -18.00 3.56
C GLY A 53 -15.72 -18.15 3.99
N THR A 54 -16.66 -18.73 3.24
CA THR A 54 -18.09 -18.61 3.66
C THR A 54 -18.98 -19.81 3.38
N GLY A 55 -18.82 -20.48 2.24
CA GLY A 55 -19.78 -21.51 1.81
C GLY A 55 -19.79 -22.77 2.67
N ALA A 56 -18.63 -23.42 2.83
CA ALA A 56 -18.54 -24.69 3.55
C ALA A 56 -18.43 -24.51 5.07
N SER A 57 -17.55 -23.61 5.52
CA SER A 57 -17.33 -23.34 6.94
C SER A 57 -18.55 -22.71 7.62
N GLY A 58 -19.26 -21.82 6.93
CA GLY A 58 -20.51 -21.24 7.44
C GLY A 58 -21.63 -22.28 7.60
N ARG A 59 -21.73 -23.23 6.65
CA ARG A 59 -22.68 -24.36 6.75
C ARG A 59 -22.32 -25.30 7.89
N ALA A 60 -21.03 -25.64 8.04
CA ALA A 60 -20.56 -26.46 9.15
C ALA A 60 -20.83 -25.79 10.51
N ALA A 61 -20.61 -24.47 10.62
CA ALA A 61 -20.92 -23.71 11.83
C ALA A 61 -22.42 -23.79 12.16
N ALA A 62 -23.28 -23.55 11.16
CA ALA A 62 -24.72 -23.63 11.31
C ALA A 62 -25.20 -25.05 11.70
N GLU A 63 -24.63 -26.09 11.10
CA GLU A 63 -24.96 -27.48 11.41
C GLU A 63 -24.51 -27.88 12.82
N CYS A 64 -23.30 -27.49 13.23
CA CYS A 64 -22.82 -27.71 14.60
C CYS A 64 -23.72 -26.99 15.63
N SER A 65 -24.10 -25.74 15.36
CA SER A 65 -25.04 -24.99 16.19
C SER A 65 -26.41 -25.66 16.28
N ALA A 66 -26.96 -26.13 15.15
CA ALA A 66 -28.24 -26.85 15.13
C ALA A 66 -28.21 -28.15 15.94
N ARG A 67 -27.03 -28.77 16.08
CA ARG A 67 -26.78 -29.95 16.90
C ARG A 67 -26.42 -29.63 18.36
N ASN A 68 -26.57 -28.37 18.80
CA ASN A 68 -26.18 -27.88 20.13
C ASN A 68 -24.69 -28.12 20.48
N LEU A 69 -23.83 -28.16 19.47
CA LEU A 69 -22.38 -28.25 19.67
C LEU A 69 -21.81 -26.85 19.86
N ALA A 70 -21.12 -26.61 20.98
CA ALA A 70 -20.46 -25.34 21.28
C ALA A 70 -19.50 -24.88 20.17
N MET A 71 -18.94 -25.81 19.40
CA MET A 71 -18.08 -25.52 18.25
C MET A 71 -18.76 -24.68 17.15
N GLY A 72 -20.09 -24.69 17.07
CA GLY A 72 -20.82 -23.88 16.09
C GLY A 72 -20.69 -22.37 16.33
N SER A 73 -20.79 -21.92 17.59
CA SER A 73 -20.60 -20.50 17.93
C SER A 73 -19.15 -20.06 17.74
N GLU A 74 -18.20 -20.89 18.18
CA GLU A 74 -16.77 -20.61 18.04
C GLU A 74 -16.34 -20.51 16.56
N LEU A 75 -16.85 -21.41 15.72
CA LEU A 75 -16.57 -21.36 14.28
C LEU A 75 -17.19 -20.14 13.61
N SER A 76 -18.37 -19.70 14.07
CA SER A 76 -19.01 -18.47 13.58
C SER A 76 -18.20 -17.22 13.94
N VAL A 77 -17.71 -17.12 15.18
CA VAL A 77 -16.83 -16.02 15.60
C VAL A 77 -15.54 -16.03 14.78
N THR A 78 -14.91 -17.20 14.63
CA THR A 78 -13.69 -17.37 13.83
C THR A 78 -13.91 -16.89 12.39
N LEU A 79 -15.04 -17.23 11.78
CA LEU A 79 -15.39 -16.81 10.43
C LEU A 79 -15.56 -15.29 10.31
N SER A 80 -16.22 -14.68 11.30
CA SER A 80 -16.38 -13.23 11.37
C SER A 80 -15.05 -12.50 11.54
N THR A 81 -14.15 -13.03 12.37
CA THR A 81 -12.82 -12.47 12.56
C THR A 81 -11.98 -12.58 11.30
N TRP A 82 -12.01 -13.75 10.63
CA TRP A 82 -11.35 -13.97 9.35
C TRP A 82 -11.82 -12.98 8.27
N ASP A 83 -13.14 -12.85 8.09
CA ASP A 83 -13.73 -11.93 7.10
C ASP A 83 -13.30 -10.48 7.37
N SER A 84 -13.33 -10.05 8.63
CA SER A 84 -12.87 -8.72 9.03
C SER A 84 -11.39 -8.49 8.71
N GLN A 85 -10.51 -9.42 9.11
CA GLN A 85 -9.07 -9.29 8.90
C GLN A 85 -8.70 -9.28 7.41
N VAL A 86 -9.31 -10.17 6.61
CA VAL A 86 -9.09 -10.19 5.16
C VAL A 86 -9.52 -8.87 4.54
N LYS A 87 -10.67 -8.32 4.92
CA LYS A 87 -11.14 -7.03 4.41
C LYS A 87 -10.18 -5.90 4.75
N THR A 88 -9.65 -5.86 5.97
CA THR A 88 -8.64 -4.88 6.37
C THR A 88 -7.37 -4.99 5.52
N VAL A 89 -6.85 -6.20 5.31
CA VAL A 89 -5.64 -6.41 4.51
C VAL A 89 -5.88 -6.05 3.03
N LEU A 90 -7.04 -6.41 2.47
CA LEU A 90 -7.44 -5.99 1.13
C LEU A 90 -7.49 -4.47 0.99
N GLN A 91 -8.09 -3.78 1.96
CA GLN A 91 -8.11 -2.31 1.97
C GLN A 91 -6.70 -1.73 2.03
N MET A 92 -5.80 -2.27 2.85
CA MET A 92 -4.41 -1.80 2.93
C MET A 92 -3.68 -1.93 1.59
N TYR A 93 -3.77 -3.09 0.93
CA TYR A 93 -3.14 -3.27 -0.40
C TYR A 93 -3.75 -2.35 -1.47
N ALA A 94 -5.07 -2.16 -1.44
CA ALA A 94 -5.73 -1.19 -2.33
C ALA A 94 -5.26 0.24 -2.06
N HIS A 95 -5.12 0.64 -0.80
CA HIS A 95 -4.61 1.96 -0.41
C HIS A 95 -3.17 2.18 -0.88
N ILE A 96 -2.28 1.20 -0.67
CA ILE A 96 -0.88 1.29 -1.11
C ILE A 96 -0.81 1.42 -2.64
N SER A 97 -1.50 0.54 -3.37
CA SER A 97 -1.52 0.56 -4.82
C SER A 97 -2.04 1.89 -5.37
N ASN A 98 -3.19 2.37 -4.87
CA ASN A 98 -3.78 3.63 -5.31
C ASN A 98 -2.90 4.84 -4.96
N HIS A 99 -2.29 4.85 -3.77
CA HIS A 99 -1.44 5.95 -3.35
C HIS A 99 -0.18 6.06 -4.21
N LEU A 100 0.47 4.94 -4.52
CA LEU A 100 1.69 4.95 -5.35
C LEU A 100 1.38 5.28 -6.81
N ASP A 101 0.26 4.81 -7.36
CA ASP A 101 -0.20 5.21 -8.70
C ASP A 101 -0.49 6.71 -8.77
N TYR A 102 -1.15 7.26 -7.76
CA TYR A 102 -1.39 8.71 -7.64
C TYR A 102 -0.07 9.49 -7.56
N SER A 103 0.84 9.09 -6.67
CA SER A 103 2.14 9.75 -6.51
C SER A 103 2.93 9.75 -7.81
N LYS A 104 2.97 8.62 -8.52
CA LYS A 104 3.63 8.53 -9.84
C LYS A 104 3.06 9.52 -10.84
N LYS A 105 1.73 9.58 -10.96
CA LYS A 105 1.05 10.53 -11.86
C LYS A 105 1.30 11.99 -11.46
N SER A 106 1.25 12.29 -10.17
CA SER A 106 1.49 13.62 -9.63
C SER A 106 2.91 14.10 -9.94
N HIS A 107 3.93 13.25 -9.74
CA HIS A 107 5.30 13.58 -10.08
C HIS A 107 5.50 13.80 -11.58
N ALA A 108 4.94 12.94 -12.44
CA ALA A 108 5.00 13.14 -13.89
C ALA A 108 4.38 14.49 -14.32
N ASN A 109 3.21 14.84 -13.78
CA ASN A 109 2.58 16.13 -14.06
C ASN A 109 3.43 17.32 -13.57
N ASN A 110 4.08 17.19 -12.42
CA ASN A 110 4.97 18.22 -11.90
C ASN A 110 6.21 18.38 -12.80
N ASP A 111 6.80 17.28 -13.26
CA ASP A 111 7.94 17.30 -14.18
C ASP A 111 7.57 17.96 -15.51
N GLU A 112 6.38 17.66 -16.04
CA GLU A 112 5.84 18.33 -17.23
C GLU A 112 5.64 19.83 -17.00
N ALA A 113 5.08 20.23 -15.86
CA ALA A 113 4.88 21.64 -15.51
C ALA A 113 6.21 22.40 -15.35
N ILE A 114 7.20 21.78 -14.70
CA ILE A 114 8.56 22.35 -14.57
C ILE A 114 9.18 22.48 -15.96
N ALA A 115 9.14 21.43 -16.77
CA ALA A 115 9.69 21.44 -18.13
C ALA A 115 9.03 22.52 -19.01
N ALA A 116 7.72 22.73 -18.87
CA ALA A 116 7.00 23.80 -19.55
C ALA A 116 7.41 25.19 -19.04
N SER A 117 7.62 25.36 -17.73
CA SER A 117 8.08 26.64 -17.15
C SER A 117 9.51 27.02 -17.55
N MET A 118 10.34 26.03 -17.90
CA MET A 118 11.73 26.21 -18.34
C MET A 118 11.88 26.37 -19.87
N ARG A 119 10.79 26.71 -20.57
CA ARG A 119 10.79 27.00 -21.99
C ARG A 119 10.39 28.44 -22.27
N HIS A 120 11.05 29.04 -23.24
CA HIS A 120 10.63 30.28 -23.85
C HIS A 120 9.33 30.08 -24.63
N ARG A 121 8.64 31.18 -24.93
CA ARG A 121 7.34 31.16 -25.62
C ARG A 121 7.41 30.58 -27.04
N ASP A 122 8.60 30.55 -27.63
CA ASP A 122 8.92 29.94 -28.93
C ASP A 122 9.20 28.42 -28.83
N GLY A 123 9.13 27.85 -27.63
CA GLY A 123 9.39 26.44 -27.35
C GLY A 123 10.86 26.09 -27.10
N SER A 124 11.79 27.04 -27.26
CA SER A 124 13.22 26.83 -26.97
C SER A 124 13.46 26.68 -25.47
N ALA A 125 14.41 25.83 -25.09
CA ALA A 125 14.76 25.64 -23.68
C ALA A 125 15.53 26.86 -23.15
N MET A 126 15.27 27.26 -21.91
CA MET A 126 16.06 28.30 -21.25
C MET A 126 17.51 27.84 -21.04
N SER A 127 18.46 28.76 -21.20
CA SER A 127 19.86 28.50 -20.91
C SER A 127 20.14 28.40 -19.41
N ALA A 128 21.20 27.67 -19.04
CA ALA A 128 21.61 27.54 -17.63
C ALA A 128 21.87 28.90 -16.96
N SER A 129 22.47 29.85 -17.70
CA SER A 129 22.69 31.22 -17.23
C SER A 129 21.40 32.01 -16.96
N GLU A 130 20.34 31.74 -17.73
CA GLU A 130 19.03 32.36 -17.49
C GLU A 130 18.34 31.75 -16.28
N ILE A 131 18.41 30.42 -16.11
CA ILE A 131 17.87 29.72 -14.94
C ILE A 131 18.58 30.18 -13.66
N GLN A 132 19.90 30.36 -13.71
CA GLN A 132 20.70 30.80 -12.57
C GLN A 132 20.34 32.21 -12.07
N ARG A 133 19.64 33.03 -12.87
CA ARG A 133 19.08 34.31 -12.39
C ARG A 133 17.87 34.14 -11.46
N TYR A 134 17.18 33.00 -11.49
CA TYR A 134 15.98 32.73 -10.69
C TYR A 134 16.26 31.95 -9.40
N VAL A 135 17.41 31.27 -9.30
CA VAL A 135 17.82 30.51 -8.12
C VAL A 135 18.79 31.37 -7.31
N LYS A 136 18.40 31.78 -6.09
CA LYS A 136 19.27 32.51 -5.15
C LYS A 136 20.17 31.56 -4.36
#